data_AF-A0A6G1B062-F1
#
_entry.id   AF-A0A6G1B062-F1
#
_cell.length_a   1.000
_cell.length_b   1.000
_cell.length_c   1.000
_cell.angle_alpha   90.00
_cell.angle_beta   90.00
_cell.angle_gamma   90.00
#
_symmetry.space_group_name_H-M   'P 1'
#
loop_
_entity.id
_entity.type
_entity.pdbx_description
1 polymer ?
#
loop_
_entity_poly.entity_id
_entity_poly.type
_entity_poly.pdbx_seq_one_letter_code
_entity_poly.pdbx_strand_id
1 'polypeptide(L)'
;QSPEDDDRKVRRREKNRVAAQRSRKKQTQKADKLHEEYECLEQENTALRREIGKLTAELQQLSEALKEHEKMCPLLLCPMNFVPVPRPDPVAGCLPR
;
A
#
# COMPACT_ATOMS: atom_id res chain seq x y z
N GLN A 1 -56.51 21.56 20.93
CA GLN A 1 -55.09 21.40 21.28
C GLN A 1 -54.69 22.60 22.11
N SER A 2 -54.02 22.38 23.25
CA SER A 2 -53.57 23.48 24.11
C SER A 2 -52.34 24.15 23.47
N PRO A 3 -52.14 25.48 23.60
CA PRO A 3 -50.91 26.16 23.17
C PRO A 3 -49.63 25.47 23.65
N GLU A 4 -49.66 24.85 24.83
CA GLU A 4 -48.54 24.13 25.43
C GLU A 4 -48.16 22.84 24.67
N ASP A 5 -49.13 22.18 24.01
CA ASP A 5 -48.89 20.99 23.19
C ASP A 5 -48.15 21.33 21.90
N ASP A 6 -48.48 22.48 21.31
CA ASP A 6 -47.83 22.98 20.09
C ASP A 6 -46.39 23.41 20.38
N ASP A 7 -46.11 24.07 21.50
CA ASP A 7 -44.75 24.40 21.93
C ASP A 7 -43.89 23.15 22.16
N ARG A 8 -44.46 22.11 22.77
CA ARG A 8 -43.78 20.83 22.96
C ARG A 8 -43.44 20.18 21.61
N LYS A 9 -44.36 20.25 20.65
CA LYS A 9 -44.17 19.71 19.29
C LYS A 9 -43.08 20.48 18.53
N VAL A 10 -43.05 21.81 18.62
CA VAL A 10 -42.01 22.65 18.03
C VAL A 10 -40.64 22.29 18.62
N ARG A 11 -40.51 22.20 19.95
CA ARG A 11 -39.26 21.80 20.61
C ARG A 11 -38.81 20.39 20.20
N ARG A 12 -39.74 19.44 20.03
CA ARG A 12 -39.43 18.08 19.54
C ARG A 12 -38.91 18.08 18.10
N ARG A 13 -39.55 18.85 17.20
CA ARG A 13 -39.12 18.99 15.81
C ARG A 13 -37.74 19.60 15.71
N GLU A 14 -37.47 20.62 16.50
CA GLU A 14 -36.16 21.28 16.51
C GLU A 14 -35.05 20.34 17.01
N LYS A 15 -35.30 19.57 18.08
CA LYS A 15 -34.37 18.52 18.54
C LYS A 15 -34.11 17.47 17.46
N ASN A 16 -35.15 17.01 16.76
CA ASN A 16 -35.00 16.04 15.69
C ASN A 16 -34.25 16.62 14.48
N ARG A 17 -34.50 17.88 14.12
CA ARG A 17 -33.80 18.59 13.05
C ARG A 17 -32.29 18.62 13.31
N VAL A 18 -31.89 18.99 14.52
CA VAL A 18 -30.49 19.00 14.95
C VAL A 18 -29.90 17.58 14.97
N ALA A 19 -30.64 16.59 15.48
CA ALA A 19 -30.19 15.20 15.49
C ALA A 19 -29.96 14.64 14.07
N ALA A 20 -30.88 14.92 13.15
CA ALA A 20 -30.77 14.52 11.75
C ALA A 20 -29.60 15.23 11.05
N GLN A 21 -29.38 16.52 11.32
CA GLN A 21 -28.22 17.25 10.80
C GLN A 21 -26.91 16.65 11.31
N ARG A 22 -26.81 16.34 12.61
CA ARG A 22 -25.62 15.69 13.21
C ARG A 22 -25.38 14.31 12.62
N SER A 23 -26.44 13.51 12.43
CA SER A 23 -26.35 12.18 11.83
C SER A 23 -25.84 12.25 10.38
N ARG A 24 -26.42 13.14 9.56
CA ARG A 24 -25.93 13.37 8.19
C ARG A 24 -24.48 13.83 8.16
N LYS A 25 -24.12 14.81 8.99
CA LYS A 25 -22.73 15.28 9.09
C LYS A 25 -21.77 14.15 9.48
N LYS A 26 -22.13 13.32 10.45
CA LYS A 26 -21.32 12.17 10.87
C LYS A 26 -21.14 11.16 9.73
N GLN A 27 -22.17 10.95 8.92
CA GLN A 27 -22.10 10.05 7.78
C GLN A 27 -21.19 10.60 6.66
N THR A 28 -21.34 11.88 6.32
CA THR A 28 -20.45 12.56 5.36
C THR A 28 -19.00 12.52 5.83
N GLN A 29 -18.72 12.91 7.08
CA GLN A 29 -17.36 12.86 7.64
C GLN A 29 -16.75 11.46 7.63
N LYS A 30 -17.56 10.41 7.82
CA LYS A 30 -17.07 9.03 7.72
C LYS A 30 -16.71 8.69 6.27
N ALA A 31 -17.52 9.10 5.30
CA ALA A 31 -17.22 8.89 3.89
C ALA A 31 -15.96 9.64 3.46
N ASP A 32 -15.82 10.90 3.89
CA ASP A 32 -14.65 11.73 3.58
C ASP A 32 -13.37 11.10 4.15
N LYS A 33 -13.39 10.68 5.43
CA LYS A 33 -12.24 10.03 6.07
C LYS A 33 -11.84 8.73 5.37
N LEU A 34 -12.82 7.91 4.96
CA LEU A 34 -12.55 6.69 4.22
C LEU A 34 -11.97 6.98 2.84
N HIS A 35 -12.41 8.05 2.18
CA HIS A 35 -11.88 8.47 0.89
C HIS A 35 -10.44 8.96 1.02
N GLU A 36 -10.15 9.82 1.99
CA GLU A 36 -8.79 10.31 2.29
C GLU A 36 -7.84 9.13 2.59
N GLU A 37 -8.26 8.17 3.42
CA GLU A 37 -7.47 6.96 3.73
C GLU A 37 -7.21 6.12 2.48
N TYR A 38 -8.22 5.93 1.63
CA TYR A 38 -8.07 5.23 0.36
C TYR A 38 -7.07 5.92 -0.56
N GLU A 39 -7.16 7.24 -0.73
CA GLU A 39 -6.25 8.00 -1.59
C GLU A 39 -4.81 7.93 -1.08
N CYS A 40 -4.60 8.00 0.24
CA CYS A 40 -3.28 7.85 0.83
C CYS A 40 -2.69 6.46 0.53
N LEU A 41 -3.49 5.40 0.70
CA LEU A 41 -3.07 4.03 0.42
C LEU A 41 -2.77 3.81 -1.07
N GLU A 42 -3.57 4.37 -1.98
CA GLU A 42 -3.30 4.28 -3.42
C GLU A 42 -1.99 4.98 -3.81
N GLN A 43 -1.71 6.14 -3.21
CA GLN A 43 -0.45 6.85 -3.43
C GLN A 43 0.75 6.03 -2.94
N GLU A 44 0.66 5.48 -1.72
CA GLU A 44 1.70 4.61 -1.16
C GLU A 44 1.88 3.35 -2.00
N ASN A 45 0.79 2.69 -2.40
CA ASN A 45 0.83 1.51 -3.25
C ASN A 45 1.53 1.81 -4.59
N THR A 46 1.20 2.94 -5.21
CA THR A 46 1.81 3.38 -6.46
C THR A 46 3.31 3.66 -6.28
N ALA A 47 3.71 4.26 -5.16
CA ALA A 47 5.12 4.50 -4.84
C ALA A 47 5.89 3.18 -4.65
N LEU A 48 5.33 2.24 -3.88
CA LEU A 48 5.93 0.92 -3.65
C LEU A 48 6.07 0.13 -4.96
N ARG A 49 5.05 0.14 -5.83
CA ARG A 49 5.13 -0.52 -7.15
C ARG A 49 6.24 0.06 -8.03
N ARG A 50 6.44 1.39 -7.98
CA ARG A 50 7.55 2.04 -8.70
C ARG A 50 8.90 1.58 -8.15
N GLU A 51 9.05 1.52 -6.83
CA GLU A 51 10.32 1.08 -6.21
C GLU A 51 10.60 -0.40 -6.53
N ILE A 52 9.59 -1.27 -6.48
CA ILE A 52 9.71 -2.67 -6.91
C ILE A 52 10.21 -2.74 -8.37
N GLY A 53 9.61 -1.95 -9.27
CA GLY A 53 10.02 -1.91 -10.67
C GLY A 53 11.47 -1.48 -10.84
N LYS A 54 11.89 -0.42 -10.12
CA LYS A 54 13.27 0.07 -10.13
C LYS A 54 14.26 -0.99 -9.63
N LEU A 55 14.00 -1.58 -8.46
CA LEU A 55 14.86 -2.60 -7.87
C LEU A 55 14.94 -3.86 -8.75
N THR A 56 13.84 -4.24 -9.41
CA THR A 56 13.83 -5.37 -10.34
C THR A 56 14.71 -5.09 -11.55
N ALA A 57 14.65 -3.88 -12.11
CA ALA A 57 15.50 -3.48 -13.22
C ALA A 57 16.99 -3.45 -12.80
N GLU A 58 17.31 -2.91 -11.63
CA GLU A 58 18.68 -2.91 -11.09
C GLU A 58 19.21 -4.33 -10.90
N LEU A 59 18.39 -5.23 -10.34
CA LEU A 59 18.77 -6.64 -10.17
C LEU A 59 19.05 -7.31 -11.52
N GLN A 60 18.21 -7.07 -12.53
CA GLN A 60 18.43 -7.61 -13.88
C GLN A 60 19.74 -7.09 -14.47
N GLN A 61 19.99 -5.78 -14.42
CA GLN A 61 21.21 -5.17 -14.93
C GLN A 61 22.47 -5.71 -14.25
N LEU A 62 22.46 -5.83 -12.92
CA LEU A 62 23.59 -6.39 -12.17
C LEU A 62 23.80 -7.88 -12.49
N SER A 63 22.72 -8.64 -12.64
CA SER A 63 22.78 -10.06 -13.01
C SER A 63 23.35 -10.26 -14.42
N GLU A 64 22.95 -9.42 -15.38
CA GLU A 64 23.49 -9.44 -16.73
C GLU A 64 24.96 -9.04 -16.75
N ALA A 65 25.34 -7.98 -16.05
CA ALA A 65 26.73 -7.54 -15.93
C ALA A 65 27.62 -8.64 -15.31
N LEU A 66 27.11 -9.33 -14.29
CA LEU A 66 27.80 -10.45 -13.69
C LEU A 66 27.94 -11.61 -14.68
N LYS A 67 26.85 -11.99 -15.37
CA LYS A 67 26.88 -13.08 -16.35
C LYS A 67 27.85 -12.78 -17.50
N GLU A 68 27.97 -11.52 -17.91
CA GLU A 68 28.95 -11.10 -18.91
C GLU A 68 30.39 -11.24 -18.39
N HIS A 69 30.63 -10.81 -17.14
CA HIS A 69 31.93 -11.01 -16.49
C HIS A 69 32.31 -12.50 -16.40
N GLU A 70 31.36 -13.36 -16.02
CA GLU A 70 31.60 -14.80 -15.84
C GLU A 70 32.15 -15.46 -17.11
N LYS A 71 31.73 -15.01 -18.30
CA LYS A 71 32.24 -15.51 -19.60
C LYS A 71 33.72 -15.23 -19.84
N MET A 72 34.28 -14.23 -19.17
CA MET A 72 35.67 -13.78 -19.33
C MET A 72 36.49 -13.93 -18.04
N CYS A 73 35.89 -14.44 -16.97
CA CYS A 73 36.51 -14.52 -15.66
C CYS A 73 37.60 -15.60 -15.65
N PRO A 74 38.89 -15.25 -15.52
CA PRO A 74 39.97 -16.25 -15.52
C PRO A 74 39.84 -17.26 -14.39
N LEU A 75 39.20 -16.88 -13.27
CA LEU A 75 38.96 -17.75 -12.13
C LEU A 75 37.89 -18.84 -12.41
N LEU A 76 36.97 -18.58 -13.34
CA LEU A 76 35.96 -19.56 -13.77
C LEU A 76 36.40 -20.33 -15.02
N LEU A 77 37.25 -19.73 -15.85
CA LEU A 77 37.74 -20.30 -17.11
C LEU A 77 39.04 -21.12 -16.95
N CYS A 78 39.80 -20.94 -15.88
CA CYS A 78 40.93 -21.80 -15.55
C CYS A 78 40.47 -22.99 -14.69
N PRO A 79 40.84 -24.24 -15.03
CA PRO A 79 40.59 -25.40 -14.18
C PRO A 79 41.61 -25.44 -13.03
N MET A 80 41.55 -24.45 -12.14
CA MET A 80 42.24 -24.52 -10.86
C MET A 80 41.20 -24.80 -9.78
N ASN A 81 40.78 -26.06 -9.68
CA ASN A 81 40.19 -26.73 -8.51
C ASN A 81 39.34 -25.90 -7.53
N PHE A 82 38.51 -24.97 -8.01
CA PHE A 82 37.46 -24.38 -7.18
C PHE A 82 36.18 -25.17 -7.43
N VAL A 83 35.78 -25.92 -6.41
CA VAL A 83 34.48 -26.61 -6.38
C VAL A 83 33.40 -25.58 -6.71
N PRO A 84 32.55 -25.79 -7.74
CA PRO A 84 31.45 -24.88 -8.01
C PRO A 84 30.49 -24.95 -6.80
N VAL A 85 30.52 -23.92 -5.94
CA VAL A 85 29.50 -23.77 -4.91
C VAL A 85 28.24 -23.30 -5.64
N PRO A 86 27.13 -24.06 -5.58
CA PRO A 86 25.86 -23.60 -6.14
C PRO A 86 25.48 -22.30 -5.43
N ARG A 87 25.30 -21.21 -6.20
CA ARG A 87 24.79 -19.97 -5.62
C ARG A 87 23.37 -20.22 -5.10
N PRO A 88 23.07 -19.88 -3.84
CA PRO A 88 21.69 -19.90 -3.38
C PRO A 88 20.89 -18.86 -4.16
N ASP A 89 19.78 -19.28 -4.74
CA ASP A 89 18.80 -18.41 -5.39
C ASP A 89 18.32 -17.34 -4.40
N PRO A 90 18.43 -16.03 -4.71
CA PRO A 90 17.99 -14.97 -3.81
C PRO A 90 16.46 -14.90 -3.62
N VAL A 91 15.70 -15.70 -4.38
CA VAL A 91 14.22 -15.67 -4.42
C VAL A 91 13.53 -16.70 -3.52
N ALA A 92 14.26 -17.55 -2.79
CA ALA A 92 13.67 -18.58 -1.93
C ALA A 92 13.39 -18.15 -0.48
N GLY A 93 13.58 -16.87 -0.13
CA GLY A 93 13.44 -16.36 1.23
C GLY A 93 12.39 -15.26 1.34
N CYS A 94 11.36 -15.54 2.15
CA CYS A 94 10.46 -14.57 2.79
C CYS A 94 9.22 -14.09 2.02
N LEU A 95 8.14 -14.87 2.14
CA LEU A 95 6.82 -14.32 2.48
C LEU A 95 6.16 -15.22 3.54
N PRO A 96 6.01 -14.78 4.81
CA PRO A 96 5.10 -15.44 5.74
C PRO A 96 3.65 -15.17 5.33
N ARG A 97 2.84 -16.22 5.45
CA ARG A 97 1.41 -16.28 5.16
C ARG A 97 0.58 -15.62 6.27
#